data_AF-A0A8T4FGK7-F1
#
_entry.id   AF-A0A8T4FGK7-F1
#
_cell.length_a   1.000
_cell.length_b   1.000
_cell.length_c   1.000
_cell.angle_alpha   90.00
_cell.angle_beta   90.00
_cell.angle_gamma   90.00
#
_symmetry.space_group_name_H-M   'P 1'
#
loop_
_entity.id
_entity.type
_entity.pdbx_description
1 polymer ?
#
loop_
_entity_poly.entity_id
_entity_poly.type
_entity_poly.pdbx_seq_one_letter_code
_entity_poly.pdbx_strand_id
1 'polypeptide(L)' 'MRRRTVVTASTGMRKRYSRILTMIFLAIAAIAVIQPAAYAITASTLVNPVSGKCLDGENAANSTQTVLNSCAGGANQL' A
#
# COMPACT_ATOMS: atom_id res chain seq x y z
N MET A 1 -24.89 -31.49 -54.64
CA MET A 1 -24.53 -30.15 -54.12
C MET A 1 -23.77 -30.30 -52.80
N ARG A 2 -22.48 -29.92 -52.73
CA ARG A 2 -21.63 -30.03 -51.53
C ARG A 2 -21.65 -28.72 -50.75
N ARG A 3 -22.23 -28.70 -49.55
CA ARG A 3 -22.05 -27.61 -48.57
C ARG A 3 -20.89 -27.97 -47.64
N ARG A 4 -19.77 -27.26 -47.73
CA ARG A 4 -18.64 -27.36 -46.80
C ARG A 4 -18.34 -25.99 -46.18
N THR A 5 -18.14 -26.04 -44.86
CA THR A 5 -17.23 -25.19 -44.05
C THR A 5 -17.53 -23.71 -43.88
N VAL A 6 -18.35 -23.35 -42.88
CA VAL A 6 -18.38 -22.00 -42.27
C VAL A 6 -17.98 -22.01 -40.77
N VAL A 7 -17.64 -23.17 -40.19
CA VAL A 7 -17.46 -23.30 -38.72
C VAL A 7 -16.03 -22.98 -38.24
N THR A 8 -15.04 -22.81 -39.12
CA THR A 8 -13.62 -22.68 -38.72
C THR A 8 -13.10 -21.24 -38.57
N ALA A 9 -13.83 -20.21 -39.03
CA ALA A 9 -13.37 -18.82 -38.92
C ALA A 9 -13.60 -18.18 -37.54
N SER A 10 -14.61 -18.65 -36.80
CA SER A 10 -15.07 -18.03 -35.54
C SER A 10 -14.30 -18.48 -34.29
N THR A 11 -13.70 -19.67 -34.31
CA THR A 11 -12.95 -20.24 -33.18
C THR A 11 -11.59 -19.57 -32.96
N GLY A 12 -10.93 -19.15 -34.04
CA GLY A 12 -9.68 -18.39 -33.97
C GLY A 12 -9.87 -17.01 -33.34
N MET A 13 -10.94 -16.31 -33.70
CA MET A 13 -11.27 -14.98 -33.18
C MET A 13 -11.67 -15.03 -31.71
N ARG A 14 -12.47 -16.04 -31.30
CA ARG A 14 -12.81 -16.30 -29.90
C ARG A 14 -11.59 -16.63 -29.03
N LYS A 15 -10.64 -17.43 -29.54
CA LYS A 15 -9.37 -17.74 -28.85
C LYS A 15 -8.48 -16.51 -28.69
N ARG A 16 -8.40 -15.65 -29.71
CA ARG A 16 -7.62 -14.39 -29.65
C ARG A 16 -8.21 -13.42 -28.62
N TYR A 17 -9.53 -13.27 -28.60
CA TYR A 17 -10.23 -12.40 -27.65
C TYR A 17 -10.08 -12.88 -26.20
N SER A 18 -10.16 -14.20 -25.97
CA SER A 18 -9.94 -14.80 -24.65
C SER A 18 -8.52 -14.57 -24.12
N ARG A 19 -7.50 -14.67 -24.99
CA ARG A 19 -6.09 -14.38 -24.63
C ARG A 19 -5.87 -12.90 -24.28
N ILE A 20 -6.49 -11.99 -25.03
CA ILE A 20 -6.39 -10.55 -24.76
C ILE A 20 -7.05 -10.21 -23.41
N LEU A 21 -8.26 -10.74 -23.15
CA LEU A 21 -8.97 -10.52 -21.89
C LEU A 21 -8.21 -11.06 -20.68
N THR A 22 -7.60 -12.24 -20.79
CA THR A 22 -6.79 -12.80 -19.71
C THR A 22 -5.53 -11.97 -19.44
N MET A 23 -4.85 -11.47 -20.47
CA MET A 23 -3.69 -10.58 -20.29
C MET A 23 -4.07 -9.25 -19.64
N ILE A 24 -5.21 -8.68 -20.03
CA ILE A 24 -5.74 -7.45 -19.41
C ILE A 24 -6.08 -7.68 -17.94
N PHE A 25 -6.75 -8.79 -17.62
CA PHE A 25 -7.10 -9.12 -16.24
C PHE A 25 -5.85 -9.32 -15.36
N LEU A 26 -4.83 -10.01 -15.87
CA LEU A 26 -3.55 -10.19 -15.17
C LEU A 26 -2.80 -8.88 -14.97
N ALA A 27 -2.80 -7.98 -15.97
CA ALA A 27 -2.18 -6.67 -15.84
C ALA A 27 -2.91 -5.79 -14.79
N ILE A 28 -4.24 -5.78 -14.79
CA ILE A 28 -5.05 -5.03 -13.81
C ILE A 28 -4.84 -5.60 -12.40
N ALA A 29 -4.84 -6.93 -12.25
CA ALA A 29 -4.60 -7.58 -10.96
C ALA A 29 -3.20 -7.25 -10.41
N ALA A 30 -2.18 -7.20 -11.26
CA ALA A 30 -0.81 -6.84 -10.85
C ALA A 30 -0.68 -5.39 -10.37
N ILE A 31 -1.41 -4.45 -10.98
CA ILE A 31 -1.38 -3.04 -10.60
C ILE A 31 -2.05 -2.82 -9.23
N ALA A 32 -3.06 -3.61 -8.87
CA ALA A 32 -3.81 -3.46 -7.62
C ALA A 32 -3.06 -3.92 -6.34
N VAL A 33 -1.94 -4.66 -6.47
CA VAL A 33 -1.15 -5.12 -5.30
C VAL A 33 0.00 -4.16 -4.95
N ILE A 34 0.23 -3.13 -5.77
CA ILE A 34 1.22 -2.09 -5.48
C ILE A 34 0.56 -1.08 -4.53
N GLN A 35 0.49 -1.42 -3.25
CA GLN A 35 0.04 -0.50 -2.21
C GLN A 35 1.00 0.72 -2.19
N PRO A 36 0.50 1.96 -2.26
CA PRO A 36 1.30 3.08 -1.78
C PRO A 36 1.42 2.91 -0.27
N ALA A 37 2.63 2.67 0.21
CA ALA A 37 2.97 2.70 1.64
C ALA A 37 2.95 4.15 2.16
N ALA A 38 1.83 4.85 1.97
CA ALA A 38 1.57 6.10 2.67
C ALA A 38 1.00 5.77 4.05
N TYR A 39 1.84 5.20 4.92
CA TYR A 39 1.56 5.22 6.34
C TYR A 39 1.71 6.67 6.78
N ALA A 40 0.61 7.42 6.76
CA ALA A 40 0.55 8.67 7.49
C ALA A 40 0.58 8.30 8.99
N ILE A 41 1.78 8.11 9.53
CA ILE A 41 1.97 8.22 10.98
C ILE A 41 1.72 9.69 11.26
N THR A 42 0.48 10.00 11.64
CA THR A 42 0.17 11.27 12.28
C THR A 42 1.04 11.31 13.52
N ALA A 43 1.98 12.27 13.56
CA ALA A 43 2.86 12.48 14.70
C ALA A 43 2.00 12.48 15.98
N SER A 44 2.27 11.53 16.86
CA SER A 44 1.45 11.19 18.01
C SER A 44 2.37 10.89 19.18
N THR A 45 1.99 11.41 20.34
CA THR A 45 2.77 11.28 21.56
C THR A 45 2.93 9.82 21.96
N LEU A 46 4.18 9.35 22.08
CA LEU A 46 4.47 8.01 22.57
C LEU A 46 4.47 8.00 24.11
N VAL A 47 3.40 7.47 24.69
CA VAL A 47 3.23 7.38 26.15
C VAL A 47 3.69 6.01 26.66
N ASN A 48 4.52 6.01 27.70
CA ASN A 48 4.87 4.82 28.44
C ASN A 48 3.70 4.41 29.35
N PRO A 49 3.12 3.20 29.18
CA PRO A 49 1.90 2.80 29.90
C PRO A 49 2.13 2.54 31.40
N VAL A 50 3.37 2.31 31.82
CA VAL A 50 3.70 2.02 33.23
C VAL A 50 3.78 3.32 34.05
N SER A 51 4.34 4.38 33.46
CA SER A 51 4.61 5.64 34.15
C SER A 51 3.67 6.79 33.75
N GLY A 52 2.94 6.66 32.65
CA GLY A 52 2.13 7.75 32.08
C GLY A 52 2.95 8.92 31.51
N LYS A 53 4.27 8.75 31.36
CA LYS A 53 5.19 9.75 30.81
C LYS A 53 5.35 9.59 29.31
N CYS A 54 5.67 10.69 28.63
CA CYS A 54 5.90 10.73 27.20
C CYS A 54 7.38 10.55 26.87
N LEU A 55 7.68 9.91 25.74
CA LEU A 55 9.02 9.94 25.15
C LEU A 55 9.32 11.39 24.72
N ASP A 56 10.44 11.91 25.18
CA ASP A 56 10.84 13.31 25.01
C ASP A 56 12.31 13.37 24.61
N GLY A 57 12.65 14.14 23.58
CA GLY A 57 14.01 14.62 23.39
C GLY A 57 14.12 16.02 23.98
N GLU A 58 15.02 16.26 24.95
CA GLU A 58 15.11 17.56 25.64
C GLU A 58 15.28 18.76 24.68
N ASN A 59 15.71 18.50 23.45
CA ASN A 59 15.71 19.44 22.33
C ASN A 59 15.43 18.71 21.00
N ALA A 60 14.99 19.46 19.98
CA ALA A 60 14.69 18.94 18.64
C ALA A 60 15.93 18.84 17.74
N ALA A 61 17.04 18.33 18.28
CA ALA A 61 18.31 18.17 17.55
C ALA A 61 18.67 16.69 17.39
N ASN A 62 19.38 16.37 16.31
CA ASN A 62 19.90 15.01 16.09
C ASN A 62 20.84 14.60 17.22
N SER A 63 20.82 13.31 17.56
CA SER A 63 21.60 12.73 18.66
C SER A 63 21.28 13.27 20.05
N THR A 64 20.17 14.01 20.22
CA THR A 64 19.66 14.34 21.56
C THR A 64 19.24 13.05 22.26
N GLN A 65 19.68 12.88 23.52
CA GLN A 65 19.26 11.75 24.32
C GLN A 65 17.75 11.84 24.59
N THR A 66 17.05 10.73 24.34
CA THR A 66 15.63 10.64 24.68
C THR A 66 15.45 10.19 26.12
N VAL A 67 14.45 10.75 26.78
CA VAL A 67 14.07 10.47 28.18
C VAL A 67 12.57 10.27 28.28
N LEU A 68 12.12 9.76 29.43
CA LEU A 68 10.70 9.79 29.79
C LEU A 68 10.43 11.04 30.62
N ASN A 69 9.64 11.97 30.09
CA ASN A 69 9.27 13.21 30.76
C ASN A 69 7.74 13.37 30.89
N SER A 70 7.31 14.35 31.68
CA SER A 70 5.90 14.74 31.73
C SER A 70 5.40 15.12 30.34
N CYS A 71 4.21 14.64 29.97
CA CYS A 71 3.60 14.95 28.69
C CYS A 71 3.19 16.43 28.66
N ALA A 72 3.82 17.20 27.76
CA ALA A 72 3.58 18.62 27.55
C ALA A 72 3.04 18.92 26.14
N GLY A 73 3.09 17.95 25.22
CA GLY A 73 2.61 18.11 23.84
C GLY A 73 3.54 18.95 22.96
N GLY A 74 4.80 19.10 23.36
CA GLY A 74 5.81 19.79 22.57
C GLY A 74 6.16 19.02 21.29
N ALA A 75 6.69 19.73 20.28
CA ALA A 75 7.11 19.11 19.02
C ALA A 75 8.20 18.04 19.20
N ASN A 76 8.94 18.11 20.31
CA ASN A 76 9.93 17.11 20.72
C ASN A 76 9.32 15.85 21.39
N GLN A 77 7.99 15.78 21.47
CA GLN A 77 7.21 14.67 22.00
C GLN A 77 6.18 14.12 20.99
N LEU A 78 6.09 14.65 19.77
CA LEU A 78 5.14 14.23 18.73
C LEU A 78 5.76 13.24 17.73
#